data_AF-A0A3M2T0X5-F1
#
_entry.id   AF-A0A3M2T0X5-F1
#
_cell.length_a   1.000
_cell.length_b   1.000
_cell.length_c   1.000
_cell.angle_alpha   90.00
_cell.angle_beta   90.00
_cell.angle_gamma   90.00
#
_symmetry.space_group_name_H-M   'P 1'
#
loop_
_entity.id
_entity.type
_entity.pdbx_description
1 polymer ?
#
loop_
_entity_poly.entity_id
_entity_poly.type
_entity_poly.pdbx_seq_one_letter_code
_entity_poly.pdbx_strand_id
1 'polypeptide(L)'
;MSKQLSIRLNTALTLLDQFQSTLSTPPEPTVAPQKDALPLLSASTEALKSQVTKLSLLAINTPFTPSAVSAVLSALIESVLPSLVTAAALVTPGEYTKAFHGEVGVLSRTVLKELAALVGEVKGVAEKNDSTSTKARDNDAGELSQPDKDAVTVATGRVWDSCDCLCDVAAKGVVGFVVRRVEEWRDLVADAVSELEEWDPDEDDDGFFDDIVVEDVKPNMETGNPGREEESVEDSDSDEKDTAALHACKKSTLRVLKPVAQVFPAIISNRLKNVGSAPSSSPEGIGRLESLMSHLRGIPDYVDEMAGALYDDELEKSGQYLEKTKSCAASAVNAMALPWVQAANGDREHVEDKFTVWSRTWLKVMDEVSKPANDTSNAG
;
A
#
# COMPACT_ATOMS: atom_id res chain seq x y z
N MET A 1 -12.52 -38.96 -16.59
CA MET A 1 -11.50 -37.96 -16.81
C MET A 1 -10.62 -38.53 -17.89
N SER A 2 -10.63 -37.90 -19.06
CA SER A 2 -9.64 -38.26 -20.08
C SER A 2 -8.25 -38.11 -19.45
N LYS A 3 -7.38 -39.11 -19.58
CA LYS A 3 -5.99 -39.08 -19.06
C LYS A 3 -5.28 -37.78 -19.47
N GLN A 4 -5.60 -37.28 -20.66
CA GLN A 4 -5.06 -36.03 -21.19
C GLN A 4 -5.47 -34.79 -20.38
N LEU A 5 -6.75 -34.69 -19.97
CA LEU A 5 -7.22 -33.56 -19.15
C LEU A 5 -6.56 -33.58 -17.76
N SER A 6 -6.46 -34.75 -17.14
CA SER A 6 -5.79 -34.92 -15.84
C SER A 6 -4.33 -34.43 -15.89
N ILE A 7 -3.60 -34.86 -16.93
CA ILE A 7 -2.22 -34.43 -17.16
C ILE A 7 -2.16 -32.91 -17.29
N ARG A 8 -3.02 -32.30 -18.12
CA ARG A 8 -3.03 -30.85 -18.33
C ARG A 8 -3.34 -30.04 -17.08
N LEU A 9 -4.31 -30.45 -16.27
CA LEU A 9 -4.64 -29.79 -15.01
C LEU A 9 -3.47 -29.85 -14.03
N ASN A 10 -2.83 -31.02 -13.88
CA ASN A 10 -1.66 -31.16 -13.02
C ASN A 10 -0.47 -30.34 -13.56
N THR A 11 -0.25 -30.34 -14.87
CA THR A 11 0.78 -29.49 -15.50
C THR A 11 0.52 -28.01 -15.24
N ALA A 12 -0.73 -27.54 -15.38
CA ALA A 12 -1.09 -26.16 -15.10
C ALA A 12 -0.77 -25.79 -13.64
N LEU A 13 -1.19 -26.61 -12.68
CA LEU A 13 -0.95 -26.37 -11.26
C LEU A 13 0.55 -26.32 -10.94
N THR A 14 1.33 -27.32 -11.41
CA THR A 14 2.78 -27.34 -11.21
C THR A 14 3.48 -26.13 -11.83
N LEU A 15 3.04 -25.71 -13.03
CA LEU A 15 3.63 -24.56 -13.70
C LEU A 15 3.31 -23.24 -12.97
N LEU A 16 2.09 -23.11 -12.42
CA LEU A 16 1.70 -21.95 -11.61
C LEU A 16 2.56 -21.84 -10.34
N ASP A 17 2.84 -22.95 -9.67
CA ASP A 17 3.74 -22.98 -8.51
C ASP A 17 5.18 -22.61 -8.89
N GLN A 18 5.67 -23.12 -10.02
CA GLN A 18 6.99 -22.78 -10.55
C GLN A 18 7.08 -21.28 -10.87
N PHE A 19 6.08 -20.71 -11.54
CA PHE A 19 6.06 -19.30 -11.90
C PHE A 19 5.98 -18.38 -10.67
N GLN A 20 5.21 -18.74 -9.65
CA GLN A 20 5.21 -18.01 -8.38
C GLN A 20 6.59 -18.01 -7.72
N SER A 21 7.30 -19.14 -7.77
CA SER A 21 8.66 -19.28 -7.24
C SER A 21 9.67 -18.43 -8.04
N THR A 22 9.56 -18.43 -9.36
CA THR A 22 10.39 -17.61 -10.25
C THR A 22 10.23 -16.12 -9.94
N LEU A 23 9.00 -15.64 -9.78
CA LEU A 23 8.71 -14.24 -9.44
C LEU A 23 9.04 -13.85 -7.99
N SER A 24 9.49 -14.81 -7.17
CA SER A 24 9.98 -14.57 -5.82
C SER A 24 11.51 -14.45 -5.77
N THR A 25 12.20 -14.84 -6.84
CA THR A 25 13.65 -14.79 -6.95
C THR A 25 14.09 -13.43 -7.52
N PRO A 26 15.15 -12.78 -6.99
CA PRO A 26 15.64 -11.51 -7.52
C PRO A 26 16.01 -11.65 -9.01
N PRO A 27 15.65 -10.68 -9.87
CA PRO A 27 15.97 -10.76 -11.29
C PRO A 27 17.49 -10.67 -11.52
N GLU A 28 18.04 -11.57 -12.32
CA GLU A 28 19.40 -11.42 -12.88
C GLU A 28 19.41 -10.29 -13.93
N PRO A 29 20.45 -9.45 -13.98
CA PRO A 29 20.53 -8.35 -14.93
C PRO A 29 20.60 -8.91 -16.36
N THR A 30 19.49 -8.79 -17.10
CA THR A 30 19.38 -9.28 -18.48
C THR A 30 19.43 -8.11 -19.45
N VAL A 31 20.39 -8.15 -20.39
CA VAL A 31 20.68 -7.10 -21.38
C VAL A 31 19.83 -7.30 -22.66
N ALA A 32 18.55 -7.63 -22.52
CA ALA A 32 17.67 -7.89 -23.66
C ALA A 32 17.05 -6.60 -24.21
N PRO A 33 16.83 -6.49 -25.54
CA PRO A 33 16.18 -5.33 -26.14
C PRO A 33 14.77 -5.17 -25.55
N GLN A 34 14.57 -4.05 -24.85
CA GLN A 34 13.37 -3.73 -24.08
C GLN A 34 12.15 -3.70 -25.00
N LYS A 35 11.28 -4.71 -24.88
CA LYS A 35 9.87 -4.52 -25.22
C LYS A 35 9.23 -3.77 -24.06
N ASP A 36 8.30 -2.85 -24.37
CA ASP A 36 7.53 -2.16 -23.34
C ASP A 36 6.84 -3.18 -22.43
N ALA A 37 7.28 -3.26 -21.17
CA ALA A 37 6.85 -4.28 -20.22
C ALA A 37 5.37 -4.10 -19.84
N LEU A 38 4.92 -2.87 -19.64
CA LEU A 38 3.56 -2.56 -19.18
C LEU A 38 2.47 -2.90 -20.20
N PRO A 39 2.59 -2.57 -21.51
CA PRO A 39 1.63 -3.02 -22.51
C PRO A 39 1.54 -4.55 -22.61
N LEU A 40 2.68 -5.25 -22.50
CA LEU A 40 2.69 -6.72 -22.47
C LEU A 40 2.00 -7.26 -21.22
N LEU A 41 2.20 -6.61 -20.07
CA LEU A 41 1.56 -6.96 -18.80
C LEU A 41 0.04 -6.79 -18.88
N SER A 42 -0.45 -5.66 -19.39
CA SER A 42 -1.89 -5.43 -19.62
C SER A 42 -2.47 -6.46 -20.59
N ALA A 43 -1.85 -6.64 -21.76
CA ALA A 43 -2.37 -7.55 -22.78
C ALA A 43 -2.42 -9.01 -22.32
N SER A 44 -1.38 -9.47 -21.60
CA SER A 44 -1.36 -10.83 -21.04
C SER A 44 -2.38 -11.01 -19.92
N THR A 45 -2.62 -9.99 -19.11
CA THR A 45 -3.63 -9.99 -18.04
C THR A 45 -5.06 -10.00 -18.62
N GLU A 46 -5.34 -9.22 -19.66
CA GLU A 46 -6.63 -9.25 -20.37
C GLU A 46 -6.86 -10.60 -21.05
N ALA A 47 -5.82 -11.16 -21.70
CA ALA A 47 -5.89 -12.50 -22.27
C ALA A 47 -6.19 -13.55 -21.21
N LEU A 48 -5.57 -13.43 -20.02
CA LEU A 48 -5.86 -14.30 -18.89
C LEU A 48 -7.32 -14.19 -18.45
N LYS A 49 -7.85 -12.97 -18.27
CA LYS A 49 -9.26 -12.75 -17.92
C LYS A 49 -10.20 -13.42 -18.92
N SER A 50 -9.92 -13.31 -20.22
CA SER A 50 -10.69 -13.98 -21.27
C SER A 50 -10.66 -15.52 -21.16
N GLN A 51 -9.49 -16.11 -20.91
CA GLN A 51 -9.37 -17.57 -20.73
C GLN A 51 -10.03 -18.06 -19.45
N VAL A 52 -9.93 -17.29 -18.36
CA VAL A 52 -10.57 -17.57 -17.06
C VAL A 52 -12.09 -17.58 -17.21
N THR A 53 -12.67 -16.61 -17.91
CA THR A 53 -14.11 -16.59 -18.21
C THR A 53 -14.54 -17.83 -18.98
N LYS A 54 -13.78 -18.21 -20.02
CA LYS A 54 -14.06 -19.43 -20.81
C LYS A 54 -13.95 -20.68 -19.94
N LEU A 55 -12.91 -20.78 -19.12
CA LEU A 55 -12.68 -21.92 -18.24
C LEU A 55 -13.82 -22.09 -17.24
N SER A 56 -14.25 -21.00 -16.60
CA SER A 56 -15.37 -20.94 -15.67
C SER A 56 -16.67 -21.41 -16.33
N LEU A 57 -17.01 -20.83 -17.48
CA LEU A 57 -18.23 -21.20 -18.23
C LEU A 57 -18.22 -22.67 -18.66
N LEU A 58 -17.08 -23.22 -19.07
CA LEU A 58 -16.97 -24.63 -19.43
C LEU A 58 -17.03 -25.58 -18.22
N ALA A 59 -16.69 -25.10 -17.03
CA ALA A 59 -16.72 -25.88 -15.81
C ALA A 59 -18.12 -25.92 -15.19
N ILE A 60 -18.84 -24.80 -15.18
CA ILE A 60 -20.16 -24.70 -14.53
C ILE A 60 -21.34 -25.17 -15.41
N ASN A 61 -21.19 -25.11 -16.74
CA ASN A 61 -22.26 -25.45 -17.66
C ASN A 61 -22.23 -26.92 -18.07
N THR A 62 -23.43 -27.48 -18.24
CA THR A 62 -23.62 -28.84 -18.76
C THR A 62 -23.87 -28.83 -20.28
N PRO A 63 -23.34 -29.80 -21.04
CA PRO A 63 -22.49 -30.90 -20.59
C PRO A 63 -21.04 -30.47 -20.37
N PHE A 64 -20.41 -31.02 -19.32
CA PHE A 64 -18.97 -30.84 -19.11
C PHE A 64 -18.19 -31.41 -20.29
N THR A 65 -17.34 -30.58 -20.91
CA THR A 65 -16.63 -30.91 -22.15
C THR A 65 -15.13 -30.95 -21.92
N PRO A 66 -14.54 -32.14 -21.59
CA PRO A 66 -13.12 -32.27 -21.24
C PRO A 66 -12.14 -31.75 -22.30
N SER A 67 -12.48 -31.90 -23.58
CA SER A 67 -11.64 -31.44 -24.70
C SER A 67 -11.58 -29.92 -24.79
N ALA A 68 -12.70 -29.23 -24.56
CA ALA A 68 -12.77 -27.77 -24.54
C ALA A 68 -11.98 -27.19 -23.36
N VAL A 69 -12.14 -27.79 -22.16
CA VAL A 69 -11.35 -27.41 -20.98
C VAL A 69 -9.85 -27.63 -21.24
N SER A 70 -9.47 -28.77 -21.84
CA SER A 70 -8.08 -29.04 -22.20
C SER A 70 -7.51 -28.02 -23.20
N ALA A 71 -8.32 -27.50 -24.13
CA ALA A 71 -7.88 -26.49 -25.09
C ALA A 71 -7.61 -25.14 -24.42
N VAL A 72 -8.49 -24.72 -23.49
CA VAL A 72 -8.29 -23.49 -22.70
C VAL A 72 -7.04 -23.61 -21.82
N LEU A 73 -6.84 -24.74 -21.14
CA LEU A 73 -5.64 -24.99 -20.34
C LEU A 73 -4.36 -24.98 -21.19
N SER A 74 -4.40 -25.55 -22.39
CA SER A 74 -3.26 -25.48 -23.33
C SER A 74 -2.94 -24.03 -23.70
N ALA A 75 -3.94 -23.22 -24.05
CA ALA A 75 -3.74 -21.80 -24.36
C ALA A 75 -3.14 -21.02 -23.17
N LEU A 76 -3.58 -21.32 -21.94
CA LEU A 76 -3.02 -20.74 -20.73
C LEU A 76 -1.54 -21.10 -20.55
N ILE A 77 -1.22 -22.40 -20.61
CA ILE A 77 0.13 -22.94 -20.40
C ILE A 77 1.11 -22.47 -21.48
N GLU A 78 0.69 -22.52 -22.74
CA GLU A 78 1.59 -22.35 -23.89
C GLU A 78 1.85 -20.88 -24.23
N SER A 79 0.96 -19.96 -23.82
CA SER A 79 1.05 -18.55 -24.24
C SER A 79 0.79 -17.54 -23.13
N VAL A 80 -0.36 -17.62 -22.44
CA VAL A 80 -0.80 -16.56 -21.52
C VAL A 80 0.11 -16.47 -20.29
N LEU A 81 0.35 -17.59 -19.61
CA LEU A 81 1.15 -17.61 -18.38
C LEU A 81 2.63 -17.25 -18.63
N PRO A 82 3.32 -17.82 -19.64
CA PRO A 82 4.67 -17.39 -19.96
C PRO A 82 4.76 -15.90 -20.29
N SER A 83 3.78 -15.35 -21.01
CA SER A 83 3.75 -13.93 -21.38
C SER A 83 3.57 -13.03 -20.15
N LEU A 84 2.68 -13.40 -19.22
CA LEU A 84 2.45 -12.67 -17.98
C LEU A 84 3.71 -12.63 -17.11
N VAL A 85 4.34 -13.79 -16.91
CA VAL A 85 5.56 -13.92 -16.09
C VAL A 85 6.73 -13.17 -16.74
N THR A 86 6.86 -13.27 -18.07
CA THR A 86 7.87 -12.50 -18.81
C THR A 86 7.64 -11.00 -18.66
N ALA A 87 6.39 -10.53 -18.78
CA ALA A 87 6.06 -9.12 -18.61
C ALA A 87 6.43 -8.61 -17.22
N ALA A 88 6.08 -9.38 -16.18
CA ALA A 88 6.43 -9.04 -14.80
C ALA A 88 7.95 -9.04 -14.58
N ALA A 89 8.68 -9.99 -15.18
CA ALA A 89 10.14 -10.05 -15.09
C ALA A 89 10.85 -8.90 -15.83
N LEU A 90 10.24 -8.36 -16.88
CA LEU A 90 10.75 -7.19 -17.61
C LEU A 90 10.57 -5.87 -16.84
N VAL A 91 9.71 -5.83 -15.82
CA VAL A 91 9.62 -4.67 -14.92
C VAL A 91 10.83 -4.71 -13.99
N THR A 92 11.89 -3.99 -14.32
CA THR A 92 13.12 -3.96 -13.52
C THR A 92 13.14 -2.78 -12.53
N PRO A 93 13.83 -2.92 -11.38
CA PRO A 93 13.97 -1.82 -10.43
C PRO A 93 14.65 -0.56 -11.01
N GLY A 94 15.56 -0.74 -11.97
CA GLY A 94 16.31 0.37 -12.58
C GLY A 94 15.45 1.24 -13.52
N GLU A 95 14.43 0.66 -14.13
CA GLU A 95 13.57 1.34 -15.11
C GLU A 95 12.24 1.80 -14.52
N TYR A 96 11.76 1.15 -13.46
CA TYR A 96 10.43 1.37 -12.91
C TYR A 96 10.41 1.69 -11.41
N THR A 97 11.54 1.89 -10.73
CA THR A 97 11.68 1.96 -9.25
C THR A 97 11.52 0.61 -8.54
N LYS A 98 12.18 0.46 -7.39
CA LYS A 98 12.07 -0.75 -6.54
C LYS A 98 10.66 -1.01 -6.04
N ALA A 99 9.93 0.03 -5.62
CA ALA A 99 8.61 -0.13 -5.04
C ALA A 99 7.58 -0.62 -6.08
N PHE A 100 7.62 -0.07 -7.29
CA PHE A 100 6.76 -0.52 -8.38
C PHE A 100 7.09 -1.93 -8.85
N HIS A 101 8.38 -2.28 -8.97
CA HIS A 101 8.81 -3.64 -9.26
C HIS A 101 8.26 -4.63 -8.22
N GLY A 102 8.36 -4.28 -6.93
CA GLY A 102 7.80 -5.07 -5.84
C GLY A 102 6.28 -5.23 -5.95
N GLU A 103 5.56 -4.15 -6.23
CA GLU A 103 4.10 -4.14 -6.41
C GLU A 103 3.66 -5.05 -7.57
N VAL A 104 4.26 -4.90 -8.75
CA VAL A 104 3.96 -5.74 -9.92
C VAL A 104 4.25 -7.21 -9.61
N GLY A 105 5.35 -7.50 -8.91
CA GLY A 105 5.69 -8.85 -8.48
C GLY A 105 4.64 -9.45 -7.54
N VAL A 106 4.19 -8.68 -6.54
CA VAL A 106 3.11 -9.11 -5.61
C VAL A 106 1.81 -9.38 -6.37
N LEU A 107 1.34 -8.43 -7.18
CA LEU A 107 0.08 -8.56 -7.92
C LEU A 107 0.13 -9.72 -8.92
N SER A 108 1.25 -9.90 -9.64
CA SER A 108 1.42 -11.01 -10.57
C SER A 108 1.37 -12.37 -9.85
N ARG A 109 2.00 -12.49 -8.67
CA ARG A 109 1.92 -13.71 -7.87
C ARG A 109 0.51 -13.95 -7.33
N THR A 110 -0.19 -12.91 -6.90
CA THR A 110 -1.60 -13.01 -6.47
C THR A 110 -2.47 -13.54 -7.61
N VAL A 111 -2.34 -12.99 -8.82
CA VAL A 111 -3.06 -13.49 -10.01
C VAL A 111 -2.78 -14.98 -10.26
N LEU A 112 -1.51 -15.41 -10.20
CA LEU A 112 -1.14 -16.81 -10.39
C LEU A 112 -1.70 -17.73 -9.29
N LYS A 113 -1.71 -17.25 -8.05
CA LYS A 113 -2.25 -17.98 -6.89
C LYS A 113 -3.77 -18.16 -7.00
N GLU A 114 -4.51 -17.10 -7.31
CA GLU A 114 -5.96 -17.18 -7.49
C GLU A 114 -6.32 -18.04 -8.71
N LEU A 115 -5.51 -17.99 -9.78
CA LEU A 115 -5.69 -18.89 -10.92
C LEU A 115 -5.44 -20.35 -10.55
N ALA A 116 -4.44 -20.64 -9.70
CA ALA A 116 -4.19 -22.00 -9.22
C ALA A 116 -5.38 -22.51 -8.41
N ALA A 117 -5.99 -21.66 -7.57
CA ALA A 117 -7.22 -22.00 -6.86
C ALA A 117 -8.36 -22.34 -7.84
N LEU A 118 -8.61 -21.50 -8.86
CA LEU A 118 -9.63 -21.78 -9.89
C LEU A 118 -9.36 -23.09 -10.63
N VAL A 119 -8.11 -23.35 -11.05
CA VAL A 119 -7.74 -24.61 -11.72
C VAL A 119 -7.95 -25.81 -10.79
N GLY A 120 -7.74 -25.64 -9.49
CA GLY A 120 -8.06 -26.62 -8.45
C GLY A 120 -9.54 -26.95 -8.39
N GLU A 121 -10.42 -25.94 -8.38
CA GLU A 121 -11.87 -26.13 -8.41
C GLU A 121 -12.32 -26.86 -9.69
N VAL A 122 -11.79 -26.46 -10.85
CA VAL A 122 -12.07 -27.10 -12.15
C VAL A 122 -11.62 -28.57 -12.16
N LYS A 123 -10.49 -28.88 -11.52
CA LYS A 123 -10.03 -30.26 -11.34
C LYS A 123 -11.02 -31.07 -10.49
N GLY A 124 -11.50 -30.51 -9.38
CA GLY A 124 -12.54 -31.14 -8.55
C GLY A 124 -13.82 -31.42 -9.33
N VAL A 125 -14.29 -30.46 -10.15
CA VAL A 125 -15.43 -30.63 -11.05
C VAL A 125 -15.20 -31.78 -12.04
N ALA A 126 -14.01 -31.84 -12.66
CA ALA A 126 -13.66 -32.86 -13.63
C ALA A 126 -13.60 -34.28 -13.02
N GLU A 127 -13.15 -34.40 -11.77
CA GLU A 127 -13.11 -35.67 -11.02
C GLU A 127 -14.52 -36.15 -10.64
N LYS A 128 -15.39 -35.24 -10.18
CA LYS A 128 -16.80 -35.54 -9.86
C LYS A 128 -17.58 -36.03 -11.08
N ASN A 129 -17.44 -35.33 -12.22
CA ASN A 129 -18.12 -35.70 -13.47
C ASN A 129 -17.67 -37.06 -14.04
N ASP A 130 -16.49 -37.57 -13.68
CA ASP A 130 -16.07 -38.92 -14.06
C ASP A 130 -16.70 -40.01 -13.19
N SER A 131 -16.86 -39.71 -11.90
CA SER A 131 -17.47 -40.63 -10.93
C SER A 131 -18.96 -40.85 -11.16
N THR A 132 -19.67 -39.86 -11.73
CA THR A 132 -21.09 -39.95 -12.09
C THR A 132 -21.31 -40.66 -13.43
N SER A 133 -20.44 -40.44 -14.42
CA SER A 133 -20.41 -41.13 -15.72
C SER A 133 -20.31 -42.66 -15.60
N THR A 134 -19.66 -43.16 -14.54
CA THR A 134 -19.52 -44.60 -14.28
C THR A 134 -20.69 -45.20 -13.48
N LYS A 135 -21.63 -44.40 -12.94
CA LYS A 135 -22.65 -44.88 -12.00
C LYS A 135 -24.12 -44.56 -12.32
N ALA A 136 -24.49 -43.79 -13.34
CA ALA A 136 -25.91 -43.50 -13.59
C ALA A 136 -26.30 -43.45 -15.08
N ARG A 137 -27.36 -44.22 -15.39
CA ARG A 137 -28.12 -44.26 -16.66
C ARG A 137 -29.40 -43.40 -16.60
N ASP A 138 -29.55 -42.55 -15.59
CA ASP A 138 -30.75 -41.72 -15.40
C ASP A 138 -30.51 -40.27 -15.82
N ASN A 139 -31.56 -39.67 -16.39
CA ASN A 139 -31.61 -38.41 -17.15
C ASN A 139 -31.28 -37.12 -16.37
N ASP A 140 -30.74 -37.22 -15.15
CA ASP A 140 -30.39 -36.07 -14.28
C ASP A 140 -28.90 -36.09 -13.85
N ALA A 141 -28.14 -37.07 -14.33
CA ALA A 141 -26.79 -37.40 -13.84
C ALA A 141 -25.64 -36.48 -14.31
N GLY A 142 -25.95 -35.31 -14.84
CA GLY A 142 -24.96 -34.40 -15.44
C GLY A 142 -24.85 -33.04 -14.77
N GLU A 143 -25.79 -32.66 -13.89
CA GLU A 143 -25.85 -31.31 -13.37
C GLU A 143 -24.92 -31.11 -12.17
N LEU A 144 -24.03 -30.12 -12.29
CA LEU A 144 -23.11 -29.74 -11.23
C LEU A 144 -23.89 -29.16 -10.04
N SER A 145 -23.53 -29.56 -8.82
CA SER A 145 -24.19 -29.06 -7.61
C SER A 145 -24.06 -27.53 -7.50
N GLN A 146 -25.07 -26.87 -6.93
CA GLN A 146 -25.02 -25.42 -6.75
C GLN A 146 -23.78 -24.96 -5.96
N PRO A 147 -23.37 -25.61 -4.86
CA PRO A 147 -22.14 -25.26 -4.14
C PRO A 147 -20.87 -25.33 -5.00
N ASP A 148 -20.79 -26.29 -5.93
CA ASP A 148 -19.65 -26.43 -6.84
C ASP A 148 -19.65 -25.32 -7.91
N LYS A 149 -20.83 -24.96 -8.43
CA LYS A 149 -20.98 -23.81 -9.35
C LYS A 149 -20.57 -22.51 -8.64
N ASP A 150 -20.97 -22.34 -7.39
CA ASP A 150 -20.63 -21.17 -6.58
C ASP A 150 -19.12 -21.10 -6.30
N ALA A 151 -18.48 -22.22 -5.95
CA ALA A 151 -17.04 -22.29 -5.71
C ALA A 151 -16.22 -21.85 -6.94
N VAL A 152 -16.55 -22.38 -8.12
CA VAL A 152 -15.91 -21.97 -9.39
C VAL A 152 -16.17 -20.50 -9.70
N THR A 153 -17.40 -20.02 -9.49
CA THR A 153 -17.78 -18.63 -9.78
C THR A 153 -17.06 -17.65 -8.85
N VAL A 154 -16.96 -17.96 -7.56
CA VAL A 154 -16.22 -17.17 -6.58
C VAL A 154 -14.73 -17.14 -6.91
N ALA A 155 -14.13 -18.30 -7.23
CA ALA A 155 -12.73 -18.36 -7.64
C ALA A 155 -12.48 -17.55 -8.93
N THR A 156 -13.42 -17.57 -9.87
CA THR A 156 -13.37 -16.75 -11.10
C THR A 156 -13.36 -15.25 -10.77
N GLY A 157 -14.24 -14.81 -9.85
CA GLY A 157 -14.29 -13.42 -9.39
C GLY A 157 -12.97 -12.94 -8.79
N ARG A 158 -12.34 -13.74 -7.92
CA ARG A 158 -11.04 -13.41 -7.32
C ARG A 158 -9.93 -13.24 -8.36
N VAL A 159 -9.91 -14.08 -9.39
CA VAL A 159 -8.96 -13.95 -10.49
C VAL A 159 -9.24 -12.67 -11.28
N TRP A 160 -10.50 -12.34 -11.54
CA TRP A 160 -10.86 -11.09 -12.21
C TRP A 160 -10.43 -9.85 -11.43
N ASP A 161 -10.73 -9.80 -10.13
CA ASP A 161 -10.34 -8.68 -9.27
C ASP A 161 -8.82 -8.50 -9.28
N SER A 162 -8.08 -9.61 -9.16
CA SER A 162 -6.61 -9.58 -9.21
C SER A 162 -6.08 -9.12 -10.57
N CYS A 163 -6.69 -9.56 -11.67
CA CYS A 163 -6.37 -9.10 -13.02
C CYS A 163 -6.67 -7.61 -13.20
N ASP A 164 -7.79 -7.11 -12.68
CA ASP A 164 -8.18 -5.71 -12.80
C ASP A 164 -7.22 -4.79 -12.03
N CYS A 165 -6.79 -5.21 -10.83
CA CYS A 165 -5.73 -4.52 -10.09
C CYS A 165 -4.41 -4.45 -10.89
N LEU A 166 -4.00 -5.56 -11.51
CA LEU A 166 -2.76 -5.62 -12.28
C LEU A 166 -2.84 -4.76 -13.57
N CYS A 167 -3.98 -4.78 -14.26
CA CYS A 167 -4.26 -3.90 -15.40
C CYS A 167 -4.26 -2.42 -15.00
N ASP A 168 -4.87 -2.05 -13.87
CA ASP A 168 -4.89 -0.68 -13.36
C ASP A 168 -3.47 -0.16 -13.09
N VAL A 169 -2.62 -0.96 -12.43
CA VAL A 169 -1.23 -0.60 -12.17
C VAL A 169 -0.43 -0.46 -13.47
N ALA A 170 -0.62 -1.38 -14.42
CA ALA A 170 0.05 -1.30 -15.72
C ALA A 170 -0.39 -0.07 -16.53
N ALA A 171 -1.69 0.26 -16.53
CA ALA A 171 -2.24 1.41 -17.25
C ALA A 171 -1.79 2.75 -16.66
N LYS A 172 -1.73 2.85 -15.33
CA LYS A 172 -1.27 4.05 -14.61
C LYS A 172 0.25 4.23 -14.66
N GLY A 173 0.98 3.13 -14.84
CA GLY A 173 2.44 3.10 -14.87
C GLY A 173 3.07 3.58 -13.57
N VAL A 174 4.39 3.83 -13.60
CA VAL A 174 5.15 4.17 -12.39
C VAL A 174 4.70 5.48 -11.77
N VAL A 175 4.40 6.50 -12.58
CA VAL A 175 4.01 7.82 -12.08
C VAL A 175 2.65 7.74 -11.39
N GLY A 176 1.67 7.07 -12.00
CA GLY A 176 0.37 6.89 -11.37
C GLY A 176 0.41 6.02 -10.11
N PHE A 177 1.31 5.03 -10.05
CA PHE A 177 1.59 4.29 -8.82
C PHE A 177 2.16 5.19 -7.72
N VAL A 178 3.15 6.02 -8.03
CA VAL A 178 3.73 6.98 -7.08
C VAL A 178 2.66 7.96 -6.58
N VAL A 179 1.82 8.49 -7.48
CA VAL A 179 0.70 9.37 -7.08
C VAL A 179 -0.19 8.68 -6.07
N ARG A 180 -0.62 7.45 -6.34
CA ARG A 180 -1.49 6.68 -5.43
C ARG A 180 -0.86 6.55 -4.03
N ARG A 181 0.43 6.17 -3.96
CA ARG A 181 1.16 6.02 -2.69
C ARG A 181 1.30 7.34 -1.94
N VAL A 182 1.58 8.44 -2.65
CA VAL A 182 1.67 9.77 -2.06
C VAL A 182 0.30 10.26 -1.55
N GLU A 183 -0.79 9.90 -2.23
CA GLU A 183 -2.15 10.18 -1.75
C GLU A 183 -2.49 9.36 -0.49
N GLU A 184 -2.15 8.07 -0.45
CA GLU A 184 -2.31 7.21 0.74
C GLU A 184 -1.56 7.80 1.95
N TRP A 185 -0.29 8.22 1.79
CA TRP A 185 0.48 8.82 2.88
C TRP A 185 -0.03 10.20 3.28
N ARG A 186 -0.55 10.99 2.33
CA ARG A 186 -1.19 12.28 2.63
C ARG A 186 -2.38 12.06 3.55
N ASP A 187 -3.22 11.09 3.24
CA ASP A 187 -4.46 10.84 3.98
C ASP A 187 -4.13 10.42 5.42
N LEU A 188 -3.16 9.51 5.61
CA LEU A 188 -2.68 9.14 6.96
C LEU A 188 -2.17 10.35 7.76
N VAL A 189 -1.39 11.24 7.15
CA VAL A 189 -0.88 12.44 7.84
C VAL A 189 -1.99 13.44 8.11
N ALA A 190 -2.96 13.60 7.20
CA ALA A 190 -4.10 14.50 7.39
C ALA A 190 -5.02 14.02 8.51
N ASP A 191 -5.26 12.71 8.59
CA ASP A 191 -6.02 12.07 9.65
C ASP A 191 -5.31 12.29 11.00
N ALA A 192 -4.01 12.00 11.09
CA ALA A 192 -3.23 12.21 12.32
C ALA A 192 -3.16 13.69 12.76
N VAL A 193 -3.10 14.63 11.81
CA VAL A 193 -3.16 16.07 12.13
C VAL A 193 -4.54 16.44 12.69
N SER A 194 -5.61 15.91 12.11
CA SER A 194 -6.98 16.19 12.57
C SER A 194 -7.23 15.58 13.95
N GLU A 195 -6.79 14.35 14.16
CA GLU A 195 -6.82 13.67 15.46
C GLU A 195 -6.07 14.47 16.53
N LEU A 196 -4.83 14.91 16.24
CA LEU A 196 -4.05 15.70 17.19
C LEU A 196 -4.67 17.09 17.45
N GLU A 197 -5.37 17.68 16.48
CA GLU A 197 -6.11 18.92 16.71
C GLU A 197 -7.25 18.72 17.71
N GLU A 198 -7.97 17.61 17.58
CA GLU A 198 -9.13 17.24 18.39
C GLU A 198 -8.75 16.77 19.80
N TRP A 199 -7.60 16.12 19.97
CA TRP A 199 -7.14 15.58 21.27
C TRP A 199 -6.93 16.68 22.33
N ASP A 200 -7.66 16.69 23.44
CA ASP A 200 -7.45 17.65 24.52
C ASP A 200 -6.57 17.06 25.64
N PRO A 201 -5.38 17.65 25.94
CA PRO A 201 -4.55 17.23 27.06
C PRO A 201 -5.23 17.30 28.44
N ASP A 202 -6.30 18.09 28.55
CA ASP A 202 -7.06 18.28 29.80
C ASP A 202 -8.23 17.28 29.95
N GLU A 203 -8.49 16.43 28.94
CA GLU A 203 -9.45 15.33 29.07
C GLU A 203 -8.82 14.22 29.89
N ASP A 204 -9.11 14.21 31.20
CA ASP A 204 -8.74 13.12 32.09
C ASP A 204 -9.28 11.78 31.54
N ASP A 205 -8.43 10.74 31.45
CA ASP A 205 -8.80 9.35 31.16
C ASP A 205 -9.54 8.70 32.35
N ASP A 206 -10.48 9.44 32.94
CA ASP A 206 -11.21 9.15 34.17
C ASP A 206 -12.45 8.31 33.89
N GLY A 207 -12.33 7.21 33.14
CA GLY A 207 -13.53 6.43 32.84
C GLY A 207 -13.40 4.99 32.35
N PHE A 208 -12.23 4.51 31.93
CA PHE A 208 -12.16 3.17 31.33
C PHE A 208 -11.58 2.08 32.23
N PHE A 209 -10.72 2.42 33.20
CA PHE A 209 -10.02 1.40 34.00
C PHE A 209 -10.56 1.15 35.42
N ASP A 210 -11.47 1.97 35.94
CA ASP A 210 -11.98 1.79 37.32
C ASP A 210 -13.10 0.73 37.45
N ASP A 211 -13.72 0.28 36.34
CA ASP A 211 -14.81 -0.72 36.37
C ASP A 211 -14.32 -2.19 36.21
N ILE A 212 -13.00 -2.44 36.26
CA ILE A 212 -12.40 -3.80 36.19
C ILE A 212 -11.83 -4.30 37.52
N VAL A 213 -11.97 -3.56 38.63
CA VAL A 213 -11.79 -4.15 39.97
C VAL A 213 -13.06 -4.89 40.37
N VAL A 214 -13.20 -6.09 39.81
CA VAL A 214 -14.18 -7.09 40.22
C VAL A 214 -14.03 -7.31 41.73
N GLU A 215 -15.09 -6.95 42.47
CA GLU A 215 -15.31 -7.32 43.86
C GLU A 215 -15.03 -8.82 44.05
N ASP A 216 -13.96 -9.16 44.79
CA ASP A 216 -14.10 -10.25 45.75
C ASP A 216 -13.02 -10.24 46.85
N VAL A 217 -13.49 -10.59 48.05
CA VAL A 217 -12.77 -10.98 49.27
C VAL A 217 -12.28 -9.87 50.23
N LYS A 218 -13.20 -9.48 51.14
CA LYS A 218 -12.92 -9.45 52.61
C LYS A 218 -13.15 -10.86 53.17
N PRO A 219 -12.65 -11.29 54.35
CA PRO A 219 -12.14 -10.51 55.51
C PRO A 219 -10.74 -11.02 55.99
N ASN A 220 -9.99 -10.49 56.97
CA ASN A 220 -10.33 -10.10 58.34
C ASN A 220 -9.08 -9.56 59.08
N MET A 221 -9.32 -8.61 59.99
CA MET A 221 -8.69 -8.33 61.31
C MET A 221 -7.21 -7.91 61.52
N GLU A 222 -7.14 -6.81 62.32
CA GLU A 222 -6.14 -6.42 63.34
C GLU A 222 -4.77 -5.93 62.84
N THR A 223 -4.32 -4.69 63.10
CA THR A 223 -4.22 -4.00 64.39
C THR A 223 -3.91 -2.51 64.14
N GLY A 224 -4.38 -1.62 65.01
CA GLY A 224 -4.52 -0.20 64.73
C GLY A 224 -3.34 0.73 64.99
N ASN A 225 -3.55 1.99 64.60
CA ASN A 225 -3.07 3.19 65.29
C ASN A 225 -3.89 4.39 64.77
N PRO A 226 -4.49 5.26 65.63
CA PRO A 226 -5.17 6.46 65.19
C PRO A 226 -4.19 7.63 65.25
N GLY A 227 -3.87 8.23 64.12
CA GLY A 227 -3.04 9.43 64.16
C GLY A 227 -2.71 9.96 62.79
N ARG A 228 -3.23 11.18 62.56
CA ARG A 228 -2.74 12.17 61.60
C ARG A 228 -3.42 12.12 60.24
N GLU A 229 -4.57 12.79 60.19
CA GLU A 229 -4.97 13.59 59.04
C GLU A 229 -3.85 14.60 58.78
N GLU A 230 -2.96 14.27 57.85
CA GLU A 230 -2.18 15.25 57.11
C GLU A 230 -2.91 15.41 55.78
N GLU A 231 -3.64 16.51 55.66
CA GLU A 231 -4.05 17.06 54.38
C GLU A 231 -2.79 17.22 53.53
N SER A 232 -2.56 16.29 52.61
CA SER A 232 -1.60 16.41 51.52
C SER A 232 -2.14 17.40 50.50
N VAL A 233 -2.04 18.69 50.84
CA VAL A 233 -2.13 19.82 49.90
C VAL A 233 -0.73 20.12 49.37
N GLU A 234 -0.15 19.16 48.65
CA GLU A 234 1.08 19.35 47.88
C GLU A 234 0.99 18.46 46.63
N ASP A 235 0.29 18.94 45.58
CA ASP A 235 0.67 18.60 44.18
C ASP A 235 0.02 19.48 43.07
N SER A 236 -0.83 20.46 43.40
CA SER A 236 -1.51 21.29 42.38
C SER A 236 -0.59 22.12 41.46
N ASP A 237 0.65 22.42 41.87
CA ASP A 237 1.57 23.29 41.10
C ASP A 237 2.50 22.52 40.15
N SER A 238 2.54 21.18 40.27
CA SER A 238 3.31 20.25 39.44
C SER A 238 2.52 19.93 38.18
N ASP A 239 1.29 19.44 38.37
CA ASP A 239 0.39 19.02 37.31
C ASP A 239 0.05 20.19 36.36
N GLU A 240 -0.24 21.39 36.89
CA GLU A 240 -0.52 22.57 36.05
C GLU A 240 0.64 22.98 35.12
N LYS A 241 1.90 22.76 35.52
CA LYS A 241 3.07 23.12 34.69
C LYS A 241 3.32 22.08 33.60
N ASP A 242 3.11 20.81 33.91
CA ASP A 242 3.31 19.71 32.98
C ASP A 242 2.19 19.73 31.92
N THR A 243 0.94 19.99 32.32
CA THR A 243 -0.18 20.23 31.40
C THR A 243 0.05 21.46 30.51
N ALA A 244 0.54 22.57 31.06
CA ALA A 244 0.86 23.76 30.26
C ALA A 244 1.99 23.51 29.24
N ALA A 245 3.00 22.71 29.62
CA ALA A 245 4.07 22.29 28.72
C ALA A 245 3.55 21.40 27.58
N LEU A 246 2.60 20.51 27.88
CA LEU A 246 1.95 19.62 26.93
C LEU A 246 1.12 20.39 25.90
N HIS A 247 0.30 21.36 26.33
CA HIS A 247 -0.42 22.27 25.44
C HIS A 247 0.51 23.09 24.55
N ALA A 248 1.60 23.61 25.12
CA ALA A 248 2.61 24.33 24.35
C ALA A 248 3.30 23.43 23.30
N CYS A 249 3.58 22.17 23.66
CA CYS A 249 4.16 21.18 22.78
C CYS A 249 3.19 20.83 21.64
N LYS A 250 1.94 20.46 21.94
CA LYS A 250 0.87 20.22 20.96
C LYS A 250 0.77 21.36 19.95
N LYS A 251 0.71 22.60 20.44
CA LYS A 251 0.62 23.79 19.58
C LYS A 251 1.84 23.95 18.67
N SER A 252 3.05 23.73 19.20
CA SER A 252 4.30 23.77 18.44
C SER A 252 4.33 22.69 17.36
N THR A 253 3.97 21.46 17.72
CA THR A 253 3.86 20.31 16.82
C THR A 253 2.90 20.59 15.67
N LEU A 254 1.68 21.04 15.95
CA LEU A 254 0.70 21.38 14.92
C LEU A 254 1.17 22.50 13.99
N ARG A 255 1.96 23.46 14.50
CA ARG A 255 2.56 24.54 13.69
C ARG A 255 3.56 24.00 12.65
N VAL A 256 4.19 22.86 12.91
CA VAL A 256 5.13 22.19 12.01
C VAL A 256 4.41 21.18 11.10
N LEU A 257 3.50 20.37 11.64
CA LEU A 257 2.81 19.32 10.89
C LEU A 257 1.89 19.87 9.79
N LYS A 258 1.19 20.98 10.04
CA LYS A 258 0.29 21.58 9.03
C LYS A 258 1.02 21.93 7.73
N PRO A 259 2.15 22.66 7.75
CA PRO A 259 2.98 22.84 6.56
C PRO A 259 3.51 21.54 5.96
N VAL A 260 3.87 20.53 6.76
CA VAL A 260 4.33 19.22 6.27
C VAL A 260 3.22 18.51 5.48
N ALA A 261 1.99 18.50 5.99
CA ALA A 261 0.84 17.93 5.30
C ALA A 261 0.59 18.57 3.91
N GLN A 262 0.95 19.85 3.73
CA GLN A 262 0.82 20.55 2.44
C GLN A 262 1.84 20.10 1.38
N VAL A 263 2.94 19.44 1.76
CA VAL A 263 3.97 18.95 0.83
C VAL A 263 3.38 17.96 -0.17
N PHE A 264 2.55 17.04 0.30
CA PHE A 264 1.94 15.99 -0.53
C PHE A 264 1.08 16.58 -1.66
N PRO A 265 0.02 17.37 -1.42
CA PRO A 265 -0.80 17.93 -2.49
C PRO A 265 -0.03 18.88 -3.40
N ALA A 266 0.99 19.59 -2.88
CA ALA A 266 1.84 20.46 -3.68
C ALA A 266 2.69 19.65 -4.68
N ILE A 267 3.35 18.58 -4.23
CA ILE A 267 4.14 17.68 -5.10
C ILE A 267 3.23 16.98 -6.11
N ILE A 268 2.09 16.44 -5.66
CA ILE A 268 1.12 15.79 -6.56
C ILE A 268 0.73 16.74 -7.69
N SER A 269 0.31 17.96 -7.37
CA SER A 269 -0.26 18.89 -8.35
C SER A 269 0.77 19.47 -9.33
N ASN A 270 2.01 19.67 -8.88
CA ASN A 270 3.02 20.39 -9.67
C ASN A 270 4.10 19.48 -10.27
N ARG A 271 4.21 18.24 -9.80
CA ARG A 271 5.30 17.34 -10.16
C ARG A 271 4.86 15.93 -10.50
N LEU A 272 3.65 15.50 -10.19
CA LEU A 272 3.23 14.13 -10.53
C LEU A 272 2.00 14.10 -11.45
N LYS A 273 1.07 15.05 -11.31
CA LYS A 273 -0.08 15.18 -12.22
C LYS A 273 0.36 15.80 -13.55
N ASN A 274 -0.16 15.24 -14.65
CA ASN A 274 0.02 15.74 -16.02
C ASN A 274 1.47 15.79 -16.54
N VAL A 275 2.41 15.07 -15.92
CA VAL A 275 3.82 15.03 -16.36
C VAL A 275 4.12 13.99 -17.44
N GLY A 276 3.13 13.18 -17.81
CA GLY A 276 3.26 12.12 -18.82
C GLY A 276 4.37 11.13 -18.47
N SER A 277 5.13 10.71 -19.48
CA SER A 277 6.25 9.78 -19.33
C SER A 277 7.58 10.47 -18.98
N ALA A 278 7.61 11.79 -18.76
CA ALA A 278 8.86 12.52 -18.52
C ALA A 278 9.68 11.97 -17.34
N PRO A 279 9.09 11.62 -16.18
CA PRO A 279 9.84 11.03 -15.06
C PRO A 279 10.43 9.64 -15.37
N SER A 280 9.81 8.91 -16.31
CA SER A 280 10.20 7.55 -16.70
C SER A 280 11.09 7.51 -17.94
N SER A 281 11.37 8.67 -18.53
CA SER A 281 12.13 8.78 -19.78
C SER A 281 13.65 8.73 -19.55
N SER A 282 14.12 8.83 -18.30
CA SER A 282 15.54 8.74 -17.96
C SER A 282 15.78 8.03 -16.62
N PRO A 283 16.93 7.36 -16.44
CA PRO A 283 17.30 6.77 -15.15
C PRO A 283 17.39 7.80 -14.01
N GLU A 284 17.79 9.04 -14.28
CA GLU A 284 17.78 10.10 -13.27
C GLU A 284 16.37 10.45 -12.82
N GLY A 285 15.39 10.43 -13.74
CA GLY A 285 13.99 10.63 -13.43
C GLY A 285 13.44 9.55 -12.49
N ILE A 286 13.77 8.28 -12.75
CA ILE A 286 13.41 7.15 -11.90
C ILE A 286 14.11 7.25 -10.53
N GLY A 287 15.39 7.61 -10.48
CA GLY A 287 16.11 7.82 -9.23
C GLY A 287 15.52 8.96 -8.37
N ARG A 288 15.03 10.03 -9.01
CA ARG A 288 14.30 11.11 -8.32
C ARG A 288 12.95 10.63 -7.77
N LEU A 289 12.19 9.83 -8.51
CA LEU A 289 10.95 9.21 -8.00
C LEU A 289 11.21 8.28 -6.82
N GLU A 290 12.27 7.48 -6.88
CA GLU A 290 12.65 6.57 -5.78
C GLU A 290 13.04 7.36 -4.53
N SER A 291 13.83 8.43 -4.70
CA SER A 291 14.18 9.33 -3.59
C SER A 291 12.95 9.99 -2.98
N LEU A 292 12.03 10.48 -3.83
CA LEU A 292 10.77 11.07 -3.38
C LEU A 292 9.95 10.08 -2.52
N MET A 293 9.75 8.87 -3.02
CA MET A 293 9.01 7.83 -2.28
C MET A 293 9.70 7.49 -0.96
N SER A 294 11.03 7.37 -0.95
CA SER A 294 11.79 7.07 0.27
C SER A 294 11.61 8.13 1.36
N HIS A 295 11.60 9.41 0.97
CA HIS A 295 11.42 10.50 1.94
C HIS A 295 9.97 10.61 2.43
N LEU A 296 9.00 10.51 1.52
CA LEU A 296 7.59 10.67 1.89
C LEU A 296 7.02 9.48 2.67
N ARG A 297 7.48 8.25 2.37
CA ARG A 297 7.01 7.03 3.05
C ARG A 297 7.24 7.05 4.55
N GLY A 298 8.36 7.62 5.01
CA GLY A 298 8.68 7.65 6.44
C GLY A 298 7.89 8.69 7.24
N ILE A 299 7.22 9.65 6.57
CA ILE A 299 6.52 10.74 7.26
C ILE A 299 5.36 10.21 8.11
N PRO A 300 4.41 9.39 7.59
CA PRO A 300 3.35 8.81 8.42
C PRO A 300 3.89 8.06 9.65
N ASP A 301 4.90 7.21 9.47
CA ASP A 301 5.50 6.44 10.57
C ASP A 301 6.08 7.35 11.66
N TYR A 302 6.75 8.45 11.28
CA TYR A 302 7.28 9.41 12.26
C TYR A 302 6.20 10.29 12.88
N VAL A 303 5.09 10.55 12.19
CA VAL A 303 3.95 11.29 12.76
C VAL A 303 3.25 10.43 13.80
N ASP A 304 3.04 9.15 13.52
CA ASP A 304 2.45 8.18 14.46
C ASP A 304 3.28 8.06 15.74
N GLU A 305 4.59 7.81 15.60
CA GLU A 305 5.53 7.74 16.73
C GLU A 305 5.65 9.07 17.51
N MET A 306 5.52 10.21 16.81
CA MET A 306 5.50 11.53 17.44
C MET A 306 4.24 11.75 18.26
N ALA A 307 3.08 11.34 17.74
CA ALA A 307 1.79 11.47 18.40
C ALA A 307 1.72 10.55 19.62
N GLY A 308 2.12 9.28 19.49
CA GLY A 308 2.22 8.35 20.62
C GLY A 308 3.14 8.88 21.73
N ALA A 309 4.32 9.38 21.38
CA ALA A 309 5.21 10.01 22.35
C ALA A 309 4.64 11.28 22.99
N LEU A 310 3.73 11.99 22.31
CA LEU A 310 3.06 13.16 22.87
C LEU A 310 1.93 12.76 23.82
N TYR A 311 1.20 11.69 23.50
CA TYR A 311 0.15 11.13 24.36
C TYR A 311 0.73 10.48 25.63
N ASP A 312 1.95 9.94 25.54
CA ASP A 312 2.68 9.35 26.68
C ASP A 312 3.50 10.39 27.50
N ASP A 313 3.30 11.69 27.28
CA ASP A 313 4.06 12.81 27.89
C ASP A 313 5.59 12.78 27.66
N GLU A 314 6.07 11.99 26.70
CA GLU A 314 7.48 11.88 26.30
C GLU A 314 7.89 13.03 25.35
N LEU A 315 7.83 14.28 25.83
CA LEU A 315 8.02 15.50 25.01
C LEU A 315 9.34 15.54 24.22
N GLU A 316 10.44 15.06 24.81
CA GLU A 316 11.74 15.01 24.12
C GLU A 316 11.71 14.07 22.91
N LYS A 317 11.06 12.91 23.05
CA LYS A 317 10.95 11.90 22.00
C LYS A 317 9.99 12.37 20.92
N SER A 318 8.87 12.99 21.30
CA SER A 318 7.95 13.65 20.37
C SER A 318 8.70 14.69 19.51
N GLY A 319 9.51 15.54 20.13
CA GLY A 319 10.36 16.51 19.42
C GLY A 319 11.37 15.88 18.45
N GLN A 320 11.99 14.76 18.82
CA GLN A 320 12.92 14.03 17.93
C GLN A 320 12.23 13.48 16.68
N TYR A 321 11.05 12.91 16.83
CA TYR A 321 10.27 12.42 15.68
C TYR A 321 9.72 13.57 14.83
N LEU A 322 9.34 14.69 15.44
CA LEU A 322 8.94 15.89 14.71
C LEU A 322 10.07 16.43 13.80
N GLU A 323 11.31 16.46 14.29
CA GLU A 323 12.47 16.85 13.47
C GLU A 323 12.76 15.84 12.34
N LYS A 324 12.57 14.54 12.58
CA LYS A 324 12.67 13.52 11.51
C LYS A 324 11.61 13.74 10.43
N THR A 325 10.36 13.98 10.83
CA THR A 325 9.24 14.31 9.94
C THR A 325 9.57 15.52 9.06
N LYS A 326 10.06 16.60 9.67
CA LYS A 326 10.50 17.80 8.96
C LYS A 326 11.65 17.55 7.99
N SER A 327 12.67 16.81 8.42
CA SER A 327 13.84 16.48 7.59
C SER A 327 13.43 15.68 6.35
N CYS A 328 12.53 14.71 6.51
CA CYS A 328 11.96 13.95 5.40
C CYS A 328 11.16 14.85 4.44
N ALA A 329 10.29 15.70 4.97
CA ALA A 329 9.50 16.63 4.17
C ALA A 329 10.39 17.60 3.37
N ALA A 330 11.41 18.19 4.00
CA ALA A 330 12.39 19.05 3.34
C ALA A 330 13.19 18.31 2.26
N SER A 331 13.59 17.07 2.52
CA SER A 331 14.31 16.23 1.55
C SER A 331 13.44 15.89 0.34
N ALA A 332 12.14 15.60 0.57
CA ALA A 332 11.17 15.39 -0.51
C ALA A 332 10.97 16.64 -1.38
N VAL A 333 10.80 17.81 -0.75
CA VAL A 333 10.66 19.10 -1.44
C VAL A 333 11.91 19.43 -2.26
N ASN A 334 13.11 19.19 -1.71
CA ASN A 334 14.37 19.42 -2.41
C ASN A 334 14.56 18.48 -3.61
N ALA A 335 14.23 17.18 -3.47
CA ALA A 335 14.29 16.21 -4.57
C ALA A 335 13.40 16.62 -5.77
N MET A 336 12.33 17.35 -5.47
CA MET A 336 11.32 17.79 -6.43
C MET A 336 11.40 19.28 -6.79
N ALA A 337 12.41 20.00 -6.31
CA ALA A 337 12.50 21.44 -6.50
C ALA A 337 12.47 21.84 -7.98
N LEU A 338 13.25 21.15 -8.81
CA LEU A 338 13.35 21.41 -10.25
C LEU A 338 12.29 20.63 -11.07
N PRO A 339 11.82 21.17 -12.20
CA PRO A 339 10.93 20.46 -13.12
C PRO A 339 11.59 19.21 -13.75
N TRP A 340 10.79 18.33 -14.37
CA TRP A 340 11.29 17.11 -15.03
C TRP A 340 11.99 17.38 -16.36
N VAL A 341 11.52 18.36 -17.12
CA VAL A 341 12.04 18.73 -18.43
C VAL A 341 12.61 20.15 -18.32
N GLN A 342 13.89 20.33 -18.63
CA GLN A 342 14.38 21.67 -18.99
C GLN A 342 13.78 22.02 -20.35
N ALA A 343 13.11 23.16 -20.45
CA ALA A 343 12.42 23.59 -21.66
C ALA A 343 13.31 23.38 -22.90
N ALA A 344 12.87 22.48 -23.79
CA ALA A 344 13.57 22.09 -25.00
C ALA A 344 13.43 23.15 -26.11
N ASN A 345 13.59 24.43 -25.78
CA ASN A 345 13.70 25.53 -26.74
C ASN A 345 14.63 26.59 -26.16
N GLY A 346 15.66 26.92 -26.93
CA GLY A 346 16.81 27.75 -26.53
C GLY A 346 16.53 29.24 -26.34
N ASP A 347 15.40 29.62 -25.73
CA ASP A 347 15.22 30.96 -25.16
C ASP A 347 15.44 30.88 -23.65
N ARG A 348 16.67 31.21 -23.26
CA ARG A 348 17.11 31.34 -21.87
C ARG A 348 16.47 32.58 -21.25
N GLU A 349 15.28 32.40 -20.69
CA GLU A 349 15.00 32.91 -19.36
C GLU A 349 14.84 31.70 -18.44
N HIS A 350 15.61 31.67 -17.36
CA HIS A 350 15.36 30.80 -16.21
C HIS A 350 13.99 31.21 -15.62
N VAL A 351 12.89 30.82 -16.26
CA VAL A 351 11.57 30.96 -15.67
C VAL A 351 11.46 29.85 -14.63
N GLU A 352 11.92 30.17 -13.42
CA GLU A 352 11.61 29.36 -12.24
C GLU A 352 10.10 29.13 -12.21
N ASP A 353 9.68 27.87 -12.22
CA ASP A 353 8.26 27.59 -12.17
C ASP A 353 7.70 27.91 -10.77
N LYS A 354 6.37 28.07 -10.70
CA LYS A 354 5.68 28.44 -9.46
C LYS A 354 6.03 27.51 -8.29
N PHE A 355 6.25 26.22 -8.57
CA PHE A 355 6.62 25.25 -7.54
C PHE A 355 8.07 25.43 -7.06
N THR A 356 9.01 25.80 -7.92
CA THR A 356 10.40 26.10 -7.53
C THR A 356 10.46 27.33 -6.60
N VAL A 357 9.62 28.32 -6.85
CA VAL A 357 9.48 29.48 -5.95
C VAL A 357 8.79 29.07 -4.64
N TRP A 358 7.73 28.28 -4.75
CA TRP A 358 7.00 27.76 -3.59
C TRP A 358 7.89 26.89 -2.69
N SER A 359 8.70 26.00 -3.23
CA SER A 359 9.57 25.10 -2.46
C SER A 359 10.57 25.86 -1.59
N ARG A 360 11.21 26.91 -2.14
CA ARG A 360 12.11 27.79 -1.38
C ARG A 360 11.37 28.58 -0.30
N THR A 361 10.16 29.03 -0.59
CA THR A 361 9.33 29.75 0.38
C THR A 361 8.90 28.82 1.51
N TRP A 362 8.46 27.60 1.17
CA TRP A 362 8.06 26.58 2.12
C TRP A 362 9.22 26.19 3.04
N LEU A 363 10.44 26.01 2.50
CA LEU A 363 11.63 25.74 3.32
C LEU A 363 11.92 26.86 4.33
N LYS A 364 11.79 28.13 3.93
CA LYS A 364 11.93 29.27 4.85
C LYS A 364 10.85 29.26 5.93
N VAL A 365 9.60 28.99 5.55
CA VAL A 365 8.49 28.85 6.51
C VAL A 365 8.80 27.73 7.50
N MET A 366 9.29 26.58 7.04
CA MET A 366 9.70 25.48 7.91
C MET A 366 10.80 25.87 8.89
N ASP A 367 11.82 26.60 8.45
CA ASP A 367 12.88 27.09 9.32
C ASP A 367 12.35 28.09 10.36
N GLU A 368 11.36 28.92 10.01
CA GLU A 368 10.75 29.88 10.93
C GLU A 368 9.83 29.23 11.96
N VAL A 369 8.99 28.27 11.56
CA VAL A 369 8.08 27.57 12.49
C VAL A 369 8.79 26.62 13.42
N SER A 370 10.01 26.18 13.06
CA SER A 370 10.84 25.31 13.90
C SER A 370 11.63 26.05 14.98
N LYS A 371 11.63 27.39 14.97
CA LYS A 371 12.30 28.15 16.02
C LYS A 371 11.47 28.09 17.30
N PRO A 372 12.09 27.84 18.47
CA PRO A 372 11.39 27.87 19.75
C PRO A 372 10.76 29.26 19.95
N ALA A 373 9.55 29.31 20.50
CA ALA A 373 8.73 30.53 20.61
C ALA A 373 9.33 31.66 21.50
N ASN A 374 10.57 31.52 21.99
CA ASN A 374 11.22 32.44 22.92
C ASN A 374 12.08 33.54 22.28
N ASP A 375 12.27 33.56 20.95
CA ASP A 375 13.15 34.56 20.31
C ASP A 375 12.48 35.89 19.96
N THR A 376 11.17 36.08 20.22
CA THR A 376 10.46 37.35 19.94
C THR A 376 10.45 38.35 21.10
N SER A 377 11.10 38.07 22.22
CA SER A 377 11.08 38.92 23.43
C SER A 377 12.37 39.74 23.65
N ASN A 378 13.09 40.13 22.60
CA ASN A 378 14.19 41.10 22.70
C ASN A 378 14.28 41.99 21.45
N ALA A 379 13.25 42.81 21.25
CA ALA A 379 13.35 44.02 20.44
C ALA A 379 12.35 45.05 20.99
N GLY A 380 12.74 45.69 22.10
CA GLY A 380 12.10 46.87 22.67
C GLY A 380 13.15 47.96 22.88
#